data_AF-A0A7J3U751-F1
#
_entry.id   AF-A0A7J3U751-F1
#
_cell.length_a   1.000
_cell.length_b   1.000
_cell.length_c   1.000
_cell.angle_alpha   90.00
_cell.angle_beta   90.00
_cell.angle_gamma   90.00
#
_symmetry.space_group_name_H-M   'P 1'
#
loop_
_entity.id
_entity.type
_entity.pdbx_description
1 polymer ?
#
loop_
_entity_poly.entity_id
_entity_poly.type
_entity_poly.pdbx_seq_one_letter_code
_entity_poly.pdbx_strand_id
1 'polypeptide(L)'
;MSLDIFIQILPVLVLVILLMWISSYFLKPKTVSKYLGRESGIKGWILAASFGIVSHGSIYVWYPLLKEMRGHGMRDGLIAVFLYNRAVKIPLIPVMVYYFGAVFVSVLTVYTVIASLIEGKLVEMLEH
;
A
#
# COMPACT_ATOMS: atom_id res chain seq x y z
N MET A 1 29.11 17.25 7.51
CA MET A 1 27.90 17.58 6.70
C MET A 1 27.49 16.43 5.78
N SER A 2 28.35 15.91 4.88
CA SER A 2 28.01 14.74 4.04
C SER A 2 28.06 13.38 4.78
N LEU A 3 29.03 13.17 5.68
CA LEU A 3 29.14 11.93 6.46
C LEU A 3 28.00 11.78 7.49
N ASP A 4 27.55 12.87 8.09
CA ASP A 4 26.46 12.85 9.07
C ASP A 4 25.15 12.41 8.44
N ILE A 5 24.86 12.89 7.23
CA ILE A 5 23.69 12.48 6.44
C ILE A 5 23.75 10.98 6.12
N PHE A 6 24.93 10.45 5.78
CA PHE A 6 25.10 9.03 5.50
C PHE A 6 24.77 8.16 6.72
N ILE A 7 25.27 8.54 7.90
CA ILE A 7 24.98 7.85 9.17
C ILE A 7 23.49 7.95 9.54
N GLN A 8 22.83 9.06 9.20
CA GLN A 8 21.40 9.25 9.47
C GLN A 8 20.48 8.39 8.56
N ILE A 9 20.89 8.14 7.32
CA ILE A 9 20.12 7.34 6.35
C ILE A 9 20.41 5.85 6.51
N LEU A 10 21.58 5.47 7.02
CA LEU A 10 21.99 4.08 7.24
C LEU A 10 20.95 3.23 8.00
N PRO A 11 20.36 3.66 9.13
CA PRO A 11 19.33 2.88 9.82
C PRO A 11 18.09 2.66 8.96
N VAL A 12 17.70 3.64 8.14
CA VAL A 12 16.56 3.51 7.22
C VAL A 12 16.87 2.48 6.13
N LEU A 13 18.08 2.51 5.56
CA LEU A 13 18.52 1.53 4.56
C LEU A 13 18.56 0.11 5.13
N VAL A 14 19.12 -0.07 6.32
CA VAL A 14 19.17 -1.36 7.01
C VAL A 14 17.74 -1.88 7.28
N LEU A 15 16.84 -1.01 7.75
CA LEU A 15 15.44 -1.37 7.95
C LEU A 15 14.75 -1.79 6.66
N VAL A 16 14.99 -1.06 5.55
CA VAL A 16 14.45 -1.41 4.23
C VAL A 16 14.97 -2.77 3.75
N ILE A 17 16.27 -3.04 3.90
CA ILE A 17 16.87 -4.32 3.50
C ILE A 17 16.30 -5.48 4.33
N LEU A 18 16.18 -5.31 5.65
CA LEU A 18 15.57 -6.31 6.53
C LEU A 18 14.12 -6.58 6.16
N LEU A 19 13.34 -5.52 5.88
CA LEU A 19 11.96 -5.66 5.45
C LEU A 19 11.84 -6.34 4.09
N MET A 20 12.72 -6.04 3.14
CA MET A 20 12.76 -6.76 1.85
C MET A 20 13.08 -8.24 2.06
N TRP A 21 14.04 -8.58 2.92
CA TRP A 21 14.40 -9.96 3.19
C TRP A 21 13.24 -10.76 3.84
N ILE A 22 12.57 -10.16 4.84
CA ILE A 22 11.37 -10.75 5.48
C ILE A 22 10.23 -10.88 4.46
N SER A 23 10.03 -9.85 3.63
CA SER A 23 9.07 -9.85 2.53
C SER A 23 9.31 -11.02 1.59
N SER A 24 10.51 -11.15 1.01
CA SER A 24 10.82 -12.23 0.06
C SER A 24 10.59 -13.62 0.67
N TYR A 25 10.80 -13.77 1.98
CA TYR A 25 10.52 -15.02 2.68
C TYR A 25 9.01 -15.32 2.81
N PHE A 26 8.19 -14.31 3.13
CA PHE A 26 6.74 -14.45 3.35
C PHE A 26 5.92 -14.37 2.04
N LEU A 27 6.31 -13.51 1.12
CA LEU A 27 5.64 -13.17 -0.15
C LEU A 27 6.20 -14.00 -1.31
N LYS A 28 6.10 -15.33 -1.18
CA LYS A 28 6.46 -16.25 -2.26
C LYS A 28 5.69 -15.87 -3.54
N PRO A 29 6.32 -15.95 -4.73
CA PRO A 29 5.68 -15.56 -6.00
C PRO A 29 4.33 -16.24 -6.24
N LYS A 30 4.21 -17.51 -5.83
CA LYS A 30 2.97 -18.29 -5.94
C LYS A 30 1.83 -17.71 -5.10
N THR A 31 2.12 -17.16 -3.92
CA THR A 31 1.13 -16.53 -3.04
C THR A 31 0.69 -15.18 -3.60
N VAL A 32 1.65 -14.35 -4.04
CA VAL A 32 1.37 -13.03 -4.62
C VAL A 32 0.54 -13.18 -5.89
N SER A 33 0.94 -14.06 -6.81
CA SER A 33 0.19 -14.31 -8.04
C SER A 33 -1.24 -14.84 -7.77
N LYS A 34 -1.42 -15.72 -6.77
CA LYS A 34 -2.74 -16.26 -6.42
C LYS A 34 -3.69 -15.24 -5.80
N TYR A 35 -3.21 -14.39 -4.89
CA TYR A 35 -4.07 -13.47 -4.12
C TYR A 35 -4.06 -12.03 -4.63
N LEU A 36 -3.05 -11.62 -5.41
CA LEU A 36 -2.87 -10.26 -5.93
C LEU A 36 -2.55 -10.24 -7.44
N GLY A 37 -2.51 -11.40 -8.11
CA GLY A 37 -2.32 -11.48 -9.56
C GLY A 37 -3.63 -11.43 -10.36
N ARG A 38 -3.56 -11.67 -11.68
CA ARG A 38 -4.73 -11.61 -12.58
C ARG A 38 -5.90 -12.49 -12.15
N GLU A 39 -5.63 -13.67 -11.59
CA GLU A 39 -6.66 -14.60 -11.13
C GLU A 39 -7.24 -14.27 -9.74
N SER A 40 -6.75 -13.24 -9.06
CA SER A 40 -7.19 -12.88 -7.70
C SER A 40 -8.65 -12.42 -7.61
N GLY A 41 -9.25 -12.00 -8.74
CA GLY A 41 -10.63 -11.51 -8.79
C GLY A 41 -10.90 -10.42 -7.75
N ILE A 42 -12.13 -10.38 -7.22
CA ILE A 42 -12.54 -9.41 -6.17
C ILE A 42 -11.73 -9.53 -4.87
N LYS A 43 -11.23 -10.74 -4.53
CA LYS A 43 -10.48 -10.96 -3.29
C LYS A 43 -9.19 -10.14 -3.27
N GLY A 44 -8.51 -9.99 -4.41
CA GLY A 44 -7.30 -9.18 -4.51
C GLY A 44 -7.53 -7.69 -4.27
N TRP A 45 -8.65 -7.14 -4.73
CA TRP A 45 -9.03 -5.75 -4.50
C TRP A 45 -9.29 -5.45 -3.03
N ILE A 46 -10.04 -6.32 -2.36
CA ILE A 46 -10.30 -6.20 -0.91
C ILE A 46 -8.98 -6.28 -0.15
N LEU A 47 -8.12 -7.24 -0.50
CA LEU A 47 -6.82 -7.42 0.16
C LEU A 47 -5.93 -6.19 -0.03
N ALA A 48 -5.79 -5.68 -1.25
CA ALA A 48 -5.00 -4.50 -1.57
C ALA A 48 -5.52 -3.24 -0.84
N ALA A 49 -6.84 -3.08 -0.77
CA ALA A 49 -7.45 -1.97 -0.04
C ALA A 49 -7.18 -2.07 1.47
N SER A 50 -7.41 -3.22 2.09
CA SER A 50 -7.15 -3.43 3.52
C SER A 50 -5.67 -3.24 3.86
N PHE A 51 -4.77 -3.83 3.09
CA PHE A 51 -3.33 -3.65 3.29
C PHE A 51 -2.89 -2.21 3.04
N GLY A 52 -3.50 -1.49 2.08
CA GLY A 52 -3.24 -0.07 1.85
C GLY A 52 -3.59 0.78 3.08
N ILE A 53 -4.78 0.60 3.66
CA ILE A 53 -5.22 1.31 4.88
C ILE A 53 -4.34 0.98 6.08
N VAL A 54 -3.95 -0.30 6.25
CA VAL A 54 -3.09 -0.74 7.37
C VAL A 54 -1.63 -0.32 7.15
N SER A 55 -1.22 -0.05 5.91
CA SER A 55 0.15 0.35 5.59
C SER A 55 0.45 1.75 6.13
N HIS A 56 1.24 1.81 7.20
CA HIS A 56 1.72 3.08 7.79
C HIS A 56 3.23 3.24 7.59
N GLY A 57 3.78 4.39 8.00
CA GLY A 57 5.22 4.67 7.92
C GLY A 57 5.67 5.43 6.66
N SER A 58 6.95 5.32 6.34
CA SER A 58 7.56 6.02 5.19
C SER A 58 7.23 5.33 3.87
N ILE A 59 6.85 6.10 2.85
CA ILE A 59 6.54 5.57 1.52
C ILE A 59 7.74 4.84 0.87
N TYR A 60 8.97 5.24 1.22
CA TYR A 60 10.20 4.65 0.70
C TYR A 60 10.38 3.16 1.04
N VAL A 61 9.73 2.68 2.09
CA VAL A 61 9.74 1.26 2.47
C VAL A 61 8.82 0.44 1.56
N TRP A 62 7.72 1.04 1.12
CA TRP A 62 6.67 0.34 0.37
C TRP A 62 6.97 0.29 -1.12
N TYR A 63 7.69 1.27 -1.68
CA TYR A 63 8.08 1.24 -3.10
C TYR A 63 8.89 -0.01 -3.49
N PRO A 64 9.97 -0.40 -2.77
CA PRO A 64 10.70 -1.64 -3.05
C PRO A 64 9.81 -2.87 -2.94
N LEU A 65 8.97 -2.92 -1.91
CA LEU A 65 8.04 -4.04 -1.66
C LEU A 65 7.05 -4.21 -2.81
N LEU A 66 6.40 -3.12 -3.22
CA LEU A 66 5.44 -3.12 -4.32
C LEU A 66 6.13 -3.44 -5.64
N LYS A 67 7.37 -2.99 -5.86
CA LYS A 67 8.17 -3.36 -7.03
C LYS A 67 8.45 -4.85 -7.08
N GLU A 68 8.80 -5.47 -5.95
CA GLU A 68 9.01 -6.91 -5.84
C GLU A 68 7.70 -7.68 -6.10
N MET A 69 6.60 -7.27 -5.47
CA MET A 69 5.28 -7.89 -5.68
C MET A 69 4.80 -7.75 -7.14
N ARG A 70 5.06 -6.61 -7.78
CA ARG A 70 4.83 -6.41 -9.23
C ARG A 70 5.61 -7.44 -10.05
N GLY A 71 6.90 -7.62 -9.73
CA GLY A 71 7.75 -8.65 -10.34
C GLY A 71 7.24 -10.08 -10.12
N HIS A 72 6.53 -10.33 -9.01
CA HIS A 72 5.85 -11.59 -8.71
C HIS A 72 4.46 -11.73 -9.34
N GLY A 73 4.04 -10.78 -10.19
CA GLY A 73 2.79 -10.83 -10.95
C GLY A 73 1.61 -10.12 -10.30
N MET A 74 1.84 -9.25 -9.31
CA MET A 74 0.81 -8.35 -8.79
C MET A 74 0.32 -7.39 -9.87
N ARG A 75 -1.01 -7.20 -9.97
CA ARG A 75 -1.62 -6.26 -10.91
C ARG A 75 -1.33 -4.82 -10.52
N ASP A 76 -1.00 -3.99 -11.51
CA ASP A 76 -0.70 -2.58 -11.29
C ASP A 76 -1.90 -1.77 -10.78
N GLY A 77 -3.13 -2.13 -11.19
CA GLY A 77 -4.35 -1.57 -10.60
C GLY A 77 -4.47 -1.82 -9.09
N LEU A 78 -4.00 -2.98 -8.60
CA LEU A 78 -3.99 -3.27 -7.16
C LEU A 78 -2.88 -2.50 -6.43
N ILE A 79 -1.76 -2.22 -7.12
CA ILE A 79 -0.69 -1.37 -6.59
C ILE A 79 -1.22 0.06 -6.41
N ALA A 80 -1.95 0.57 -7.39
CA ALA A 80 -2.60 1.88 -7.30
C ALA A 80 -3.61 1.96 -6.14
N VAL A 81 -4.47 0.94 -5.99
CA VAL A 81 -5.43 0.85 -4.86
C VAL A 81 -4.71 0.84 -3.51
N PHE A 82 -3.65 0.05 -3.39
CA PHE A 82 -2.85 -0.03 -2.17
C PHE A 82 -2.26 1.34 -1.81
N LEU A 83 -1.66 2.02 -2.79
CA LEU A 83 -1.02 3.32 -2.59
C LEU A 83 -2.03 4.41 -2.24
N TYR A 84 -3.19 4.43 -2.90
CA TYR A 84 -4.22 5.43 -2.64
C TYR A 84 -4.88 5.26 -1.27
N ASN A 85 -5.23 4.01 -0.89
CA ASN A 85 -5.87 3.75 0.40
C ASN A 85 -4.97 4.03 1.61
N ARG A 86 -3.66 4.15 1.39
CA ARG A 86 -2.71 4.66 2.39
C ARG A 86 -3.03 6.10 2.85
N ALA A 87 -3.81 6.85 2.09
CA ALA A 87 -4.30 8.17 2.50
C ALA A 87 -5.15 8.10 3.79
N VAL A 88 -5.78 6.94 4.06
CA VAL A 88 -6.53 6.70 5.29
C VAL A 88 -5.55 6.41 6.45
N LYS A 89 -5.14 7.46 7.14
CA LYS A 89 -4.25 7.34 8.31
C LYS A 89 -5.04 6.95 9.54
N ILE A 90 -4.95 5.69 9.97
CA ILE A 90 -5.67 5.17 11.15
C ILE A 90 -5.40 6.02 12.41
N PRO A 91 -4.16 6.44 12.74
CA PRO A 91 -3.89 7.28 13.90
C PRO A 91 -4.57 8.66 13.84
N LEU A 92 -4.91 9.14 12.64
CA LEU A 92 -5.55 10.44 12.45
C LEU A 92 -7.08 10.36 12.57
N ILE A 93 -7.66 9.16 12.47
CA ILE A 93 -9.12 8.95 12.53
C ILE A 93 -9.72 9.51 13.83
N PRO A 94 -9.19 9.23 15.04
CA PRO A 94 -9.76 9.77 16.28
C PRO A 94 -9.78 11.30 16.32
N VAL A 95 -8.73 11.92 15.79
CA VAL A 95 -8.60 13.38 15.69
C VAL A 95 -9.65 13.92 14.72
N MET A 96 -9.81 13.32 13.55
CA MET A 96 -10.84 13.73 12.60
C MET A 96 -12.26 13.54 13.14
N VAL A 97 -12.51 12.47 13.89
CA VAL A 97 -13.81 12.23 14.53
C VAL A 97 -14.10 13.31 15.57
N TYR A 98 -13.10 13.72 16.35
CA TYR A 98 -13.23 14.80 17.33
C TYR A 98 -13.55 16.15 16.68
N TYR A 99 -12.89 16.50 15.57
CA TYR A 99 -13.08 17.80 14.91
C TYR A 99 -14.28 17.86 13.96
N PHE A 100 -14.56 16.80 13.21
CA PHE A 100 -15.54 16.81 12.11
C PHE A 100 -16.75 15.88 12.34
N GLY A 101 -16.72 15.08 13.41
CA GLY A 101 -17.77 14.11 13.75
C GLY A 101 -17.64 12.77 13.01
N ALA A 102 -18.15 11.70 13.65
CA ALA A 102 -18.02 10.33 13.16
C ALA A 102 -18.70 10.09 11.80
N VAL A 103 -19.82 10.76 11.55
CA VAL A 103 -20.56 10.63 10.28
C VAL A 103 -19.70 11.12 9.11
N PHE A 104 -19.09 12.30 9.25
CA PHE A 104 -18.24 12.88 8.20
C PHE A 104 -17.05 11.97 7.89
N VAL A 105 -16.34 11.51 8.93
CA VAL A 105 -15.17 10.62 8.76
C VAL A 105 -15.55 9.30 8.11
N SER A 106 -16.69 8.72 8.47
CA SER A 106 -17.17 7.48 7.88
C SER A 106 -17.48 7.65 6.39
N VAL A 107 -18.21 8.72 6.03
CA VAL A 107 -18.51 9.04 4.63
C VAL A 107 -17.22 9.26 3.85
N LEU A 108 -16.31 10.08 4.36
CA LEU A 108 -15.02 10.35 3.71
C LEU A 108 -14.23 9.06 3.47
N THR A 109 -14.11 8.20 4.48
CA THR A 109 -13.37 6.93 4.37
C THR A 109 -13.97 6.02 3.30
N VAL A 110 -15.30 5.89 3.26
CA VAL A 110 -15.99 5.11 2.23
C VAL A 110 -15.73 5.69 0.83
N TYR A 111 -15.82 7.02 0.68
CA TYR A 111 -15.52 7.68 -0.59
C TYR A 111 -14.05 7.47 -1.02
N THR A 112 -13.09 7.55 -0.11
CA THR A 112 -11.68 7.29 -0.40
C THR A 112 -11.47 5.85 -0.89
N VAL A 113 -12.11 4.87 -0.23
CA VAL A 113 -12.03 3.47 -0.66
C VAL A 113 -12.64 3.28 -2.04
N ILE A 114 -13.82 3.85 -2.31
CA ILE A 114 -14.46 3.76 -3.63
C ILE A 114 -13.59 4.43 -4.70
N ALA A 115 -13.07 5.63 -4.44
CA ALA A 115 -12.17 6.35 -5.35
C ALA A 115 -10.93 5.51 -5.67
N SER A 116 -10.32 4.86 -4.66
CA SER A 116 -9.16 3.98 -4.86
C SER A 116 -9.43 2.83 -5.83
N LEU A 117 -10.63 2.25 -5.79
CA LEU A 117 -11.03 1.13 -6.65
C LEU A 117 -11.24 1.62 -8.09
N ILE A 118 -11.83 2.80 -8.25
CA ILE A 118 -12.01 3.44 -9.56
C ILE A 118 -10.64 3.75 -10.17
N GLU A 119 -9.75 4.40 -9.41
CA GLU A 119 -8.40 4.72 -9.86
C GLU A 119 -7.61 3.47 -10.24
N GLY A 120 -7.64 2.43 -9.40
CA GLY A 120 -6.98 1.17 -9.73
C GLY A 120 -7.50 0.52 -11.00
N LYS A 121 -8.82 0.59 -11.24
CA LYS A 121 -9.41 0.06 -12.46
C LYS A 121 -9.02 0.90 -13.69
N LEU A 122 -8.94 2.22 -13.54
CA LEU A 122 -8.46 3.11 -14.60
C LEU A 122 -6.99 2.84 -14.94
N VAL A 123 -6.13 2.68 -13.94
CA VAL A 123 -4.71 2.33 -14.14
C VAL A 123 -4.59 1.00 -14.89
N GLU A 124 -5.38 0.00 -14.50
CA GLU A 124 -5.38 -1.29 -15.18
C GLU A 124 -5.88 -1.22 -16.64
N MET A 125 -6.80 -0.30 -16.95
CA MET A 125 -7.23 -0.05 -18.33
C MET A 125 -6.18 0.67 -19.17
N LEU A 126 -5.30 1.48 -18.57
CA LEU A 126 -4.29 2.27 -19.28
C LEU A 126 -3.01 1.50 -19.60
N GLU A 127 -2.69 0.47 -18.82
CA GLU A 127 -1.55 -0.42 -19.08
C GLU A 127 -1.89 -1.57 -20.03
N HIS A 128 -3.16 -1.71 -20.42
CA HIS A 128 -3.64 -2.72 -21.36
C HIS A 128 -3.89 -2.13 -22.74
#